data_AF-A0A096BFJ4-F1
#
_entry.id   AF-A0A096BFJ4-F1
#
_cell.length_a   1.000
_cell.length_b   1.000
_cell.length_c   1.000
_cell.angle_alpha   90.00
_cell.angle_beta   90.00
_cell.angle_gamma   90.00
#
_symmetry.space_group_name_H-M   'P 1'
#
loop_
_entity.id
_entity.type
_entity.pdbx_description
1 polymer ?
#
loop_
_entity_poly.entity_id
_entity_poly.type
_entity_poly.pdbx_seq_one_letter_code
_entity_poly.pdbx_strand_id
1 'polypeptide(L)' 'MQKVQVELKNETGLHARPASIFVKEASKYASDIKIIKNGREYNAKSIMGIL' A
#
# COMPACT_ATOMS: atom_id res chain seq x y z
N MET A 1 12.11 11.21 6.69
CA MET A 1 11.62 9.92 6.18
C MET A 1 10.95 9.18 7.34
N GLN A 2 9.69 8.80 7.19
CA GLN A 2 8.94 8.07 8.22
C GLN A 2 8.74 6.62 7.76
N LYS A 3 8.88 5.65 8.67
CA LYS A 3 8.67 4.22 8.38
C LYS A 3 7.86 3.61 9.50
N VAL A 4 6.83 2.85 9.14
CA VAL A 4 5.98 2.11 10.08
C VAL A 4 5.78 0.69 9.56
N GLN A 5 5.78 -0.28 10.47
CA GLN A 5 5.43 -1.66 10.17
C GLN A 5 4.00 -1.92 10.65
N VAL A 6 3.18 -2.50 9.78
CA VAL A 6 1.77 -2.76 10.05
C VAL A 6 1.44 -4.17 9.60
N GLU A 7 0.70 -4.89 10.44
CA GLU A 7 0.11 -6.18 10.10
C GLU A 7 -1.33 -5.97 9.59
N LEU A 8 -1.65 -6.58 8.45
CA LEU A 8 -3.00 -6.56 7.92
C LEU A 8 -3.82 -7.63 8.63
N LYS A 9 -4.83 -7.19 9.39
CA LYS A 9 -5.67 -8.10 10.19
C LYS A 9 -6.83 -8.70 9.41
N ASN A 10 -7.10 -8.20 8.20
CA ASN A 10 -8.16 -8.73 7.36
C ASN A 10 -7.67 -9.91 6.53
N GLU A 11 -8.53 -10.91 6.36
CA GLU A 11 -8.20 -12.18 5.69
C GLU A 11 -7.70 -11.99 4.25
N THR A 12 -8.27 -11.02 3.53
CA THR A 12 -7.93 -10.73 2.12
C THR A 12 -6.63 -9.95 1.94
N GLY A 13 -6.02 -9.45 3.02
CA GLY A 13 -4.88 -8.55 2.96
C GLY A 13 -5.15 -7.31 2.10
N LEU A 14 -4.13 -6.83 1.38
CA LEU A 14 -4.22 -5.65 0.53
C LEU A 14 -4.63 -6.00 -0.91
N HIS A 15 -5.77 -6.67 -1.07
CA HIS A 15 -6.31 -7.06 -2.37
C HIS A 15 -7.72 -6.47 -2.59
N ALA A 16 -8.21 -6.44 -3.83
CA ALA A 16 -9.56 -5.97 -4.20
C ALA A 16 -9.96 -4.62 -3.56
N ARG A 17 -11.04 -4.59 -2.75
CA ARG A 17 -11.57 -3.36 -2.13
C ARG A 17 -10.59 -2.69 -1.15
N PRO A 18 -9.96 -3.41 -0.19
CA PRO A 18 -8.89 -2.84 0.63
C PRO A 18 -7.78 -2.16 -0.18
N ALA A 19 -7.32 -2.79 -1.27
CA ALA A 19 -6.29 -2.23 -2.14
C ALA A 19 -6.74 -0.91 -2.79
N SER A 20 -7.96 -0.87 -3.34
CA SER A 20 -8.47 0.33 -4.01
C SER A 20 -8.67 1.51 -3.05
N ILE A 21 -9.13 1.25 -1.82
CA ILE A 21 -9.24 2.27 -0.76
C ILE A 21 -7.85 2.80 -0.39
N PHE A 22 -6.88 1.90 -0.19
CA PHE A 22 -5.53 2.27 0.17
C PHE A 22 -4.84 3.12 -0.91
N VAL A 23 -4.91 2.69 -2.18
CA VAL A 23 -4.36 3.45 -3.32
C VAL A 23 -5.01 4.82 -3.42
N LYS A 24 -6.35 4.88 -3.30
CA LYS A 24 -7.08 6.14 -3.38
C LYS A 24 -6.63 7.11 -2.30
N GLU A 25 -6.37 6.62 -1.09
CA GLU A 25 -5.88 7.45 0.01
C GLU A 25 -4.43 7.89 -0.21
N ALA A 26 -3.53 6.95 -0.54
CA ALA A 26 -2.12 7.25 -0.80
C ALA A 26 -1.91 8.28 -1.93
N SER A 27 -2.75 8.22 -2.96
CA SER A 27 -2.70 9.13 -4.11
C SER A 27 -3.10 10.58 -3.80
N LYS A 28 -3.71 10.86 -2.63
CA LYS A 28 -4.03 12.25 -2.23
C LYS A 28 -2.81 13.05 -1.79
N TYR A 29 -1.71 12.38 -1.45
CA TYR A 29 -0.52 13.03 -0.89
C TYR A 29 0.54 13.22 -1.96
N ALA A 30 1.26 14.35 -1.90
CA ALA A 30 2.38 14.63 -2.81
C ALA A 30 3.59 13.73 -2.52
N SER A 31 3.77 13.30 -1.28
CA SER A 31 4.91 12.49 -0.84
C SER A 31 5.02 11.15 -1.57
N ASP A 32 6.23 10.65 -1.76
CA ASP A 32 6.46 9.29 -2.22
C ASP A 32 6.16 8.30 -1.09
N ILE A 33 5.19 7.42 -1.34
CA ILE A 33 4.76 6.40 -0.39
C ILE A 33 5.08 5.03 -0.99
N LYS A 34 5.83 4.23 -0.24
CA LYS A 34 6.29 2.91 -0.65
C LYS A 34 5.78 1.85 0.32
N ILE A 35 5.41 0.69 -0.22
CA ILE A 35 5.13 -0.52 0.56
C ILE A 35 6.34 -1.44 0.41
N ILE A 36 6.79 -2.03 1.51
CA ILE A 36 7.84 -3.05 1.50
C ILE A 36 7.25 -4.35 2.00
N LYS A 37 7.30 -5.40 1.18
CA LYS A 37 6.87 -6.76 1.55
C LYS A 37 7.89 -7.75 1.01
N ASN A 38 8.37 -8.65 1.86
CA ASN A 38 9.34 -9.70 1.51
C ASN A 38 10.57 -9.14 0.77
N GLY A 39 11.07 -7.97 1.20
CA GLY A 39 12.23 -7.30 0.60
C GLY A 39 11.97 -6.61 -0.74
N ARG A 40 10.75 -6.62 -1.27
CA ARG A 40 10.37 -5.92 -2.50
C ARG A 40 9.66 -4.61 -2.19
N GLU A 41 9.98 -3.58 -2.96
CA GLU A 41 9.33 -2.26 -2.88
C GLU A 41 8.22 -2.15 -3.93
N TYR A 42 7.11 -1.52 -3.53
CA TYR A 42 5.96 -1.27 -4.38
C TYR A 42 5.49 0.18 -4.23
N ASN A 43 5.01 0.77 -5.31
CA ASN A 43 4.42 2.11 -5.28
C ASN A 43 3.02 2.05 -4.66
N ALA A 44 2.84 2.69 -3.50
CA ALA A 44 1.56 2.71 -2.78
C ALA A 44 0.42 3.42 -3.54
N LYS A 45 0.75 4.21 -4.57
CA LYS A 45 -0.19 4.96 -5.40
C LYS A 45 -0.60 4.22 -6.68
N SER A 46 -0.08 3.02 -6.93
CA SER A 46 -0.40 2.22 -8.12
C SER A 46 -1.09 0.92 -7.74
N ILE A 47 -2.34 0.76 -8.19
CA ILE A 47 -3.10 -0.48 -7.96
C ILE A 47 -2.43 -1.70 -8.59
N MET A 48 -1.78 -1.54 -9.76
CA MET A 48 -1.07 -2.61 -10.46
C MET A 48 0.11 -3.16 -9.67
N GLY A 49 0.74 -2.33 -8.83
CA GLY A 49 1.85 -2.74 -7.98
C GLY A 49 1.41 -3.38 -6.66
N ILE A 50 0.12 -3.28 -6.30
CA ILE A 50 -0.39 -3.75 -5.01
C ILE A 50 -1.08 -5.11 -5.11
N LEU A 51 -1.76 -5.38 -6.23
CA LEU A 51 -2.44 -6.66 -6.49
C LEU A 51 -1.43 -7.79 -6.73
#